data_AF-A0A367KUZ3-F1
#
_entry.id   AF-A0A367KUZ3-F1
#
_cell.length_a   1.000
_cell.length_b   1.000
_cell.length_c   1.000
_cell.angle_alpha   90.00
_cell.angle_beta   90.00
_cell.angle_gamma   90.00
#
_symmetry.space_group_name_H-M   'P 1'
#
loop_
_entity.id
_entity.type
_entity.pdbx_description
1 polymer ?
#
loop_
_entity_poly.entity_id
_entity_poly.type
_entity_poly.pdbx_seq_one_letter_code
_entity_poly.pdbx_strand_id
1 'polypeptide(L)'
;PTRSAGLINMFKKRGLTLYLIDEYKTSSTCPTCEDDIEQKFKTIKNPRPHKRAKNPTVKCHGLTRCGNVKCSKNEYKLWNRDLAAVLNFRKILMSLRETGKRPVPLLETKCKFIPSKLSLRLFHAGKNLSELASVF
;
A
#
# COMPACT_ATOMS: atom_id res chain seq x y z
N PRO A 1 21.96 4.14 10.23
CA PRO A 1 20.93 3.15 10.62
C PRO A 1 19.79 3.05 9.58
N THR A 2 19.55 1.86 9.02
CA THR A 2 18.39 1.61 8.15
C THR A 2 17.11 1.74 8.98
N ARG A 3 16.17 2.57 8.53
CA ARG A 3 14.86 2.72 9.19
C ARG A 3 14.22 1.32 9.30
N SER A 4 13.79 0.95 10.51
CA SER A 4 13.15 -0.34 10.81
C SER A 4 14.05 -1.59 10.86
N ALA A 5 15.38 -1.45 10.92
CA ALA A 5 16.31 -2.59 10.99
C ALA A 5 16.00 -3.58 12.14
N GLY A 6 15.64 -3.06 13.33
CA GLY A 6 15.30 -3.91 14.49
C GLY A 6 14.08 -4.79 14.23
N LEU A 7 13.03 -4.22 13.63
CA LEU A 7 11.81 -4.94 13.29
C LEU A 7 12.06 -6.01 12.21
N ILE A 8 12.83 -5.64 11.18
CA ILE A 8 13.25 -6.58 10.11
C ILE A 8 14.02 -7.77 10.71
N ASN A 9 14.97 -7.49 11.60
CA ASN A 9 15.76 -8.53 12.25
C ASN A 9 14.90 -9.42 13.16
N MET A 10 13.94 -8.85 13.88
CA MET A 10 13.00 -9.61 14.72
C MET A 10 12.20 -10.63 13.90
N PHE A 11 11.66 -10.23 12.75
CA PHE A 11 10.90 -11.14 11.88
C PHE A 11 11.80 -12.19 11.21
N LYS A 12 12.99 -11.81 10.76
CA LYS A 12 13.97 -12.76 10.20
C LYS A 12 14.39 -13.83 11.22
N LYS A 13 14.61 -13.45 12.49
CA LYS A 13 14.91 -14.39 13.57
C LYS A 13 13.79 -15.42 13.80
N ARG A 14 12.55 -15.09 13.45
CA ARG A 14 11.39 -15.98 13.52
C ARG A 14 11.15 -16.77 12.22
N GLY A 15 12.08 -16.73 11.27
CA GLY A 15 11.97 -17.47 10.01
C GLY A 15 10.98 -16.86 9.00
N LEU A 16 10.55 -15.61 9.20
CA LEU A 16 9.67 -14.94 8.25
C LEU A 16 10.48 -14.28 7.12
N THR A 17 10.07 -14.56 5.88
CA THR A 17 10.62 -13.90 4.69
C THR A 17 10.01 -12.51 4.57
N LEU A 18 10.86 -11.50 4.51
CA LEU A 18 10.45 -10.10 4.38
C LEU A 18 10.82 -9.54 3.01
N TYR A 19 9.86 -8.84 2.42
CA TYR A 19 10.04 -8.09 1.18
C TYR A 19 9.77 -6.62 1.44
N LEU A 20 10.63 -5.75 0.92
CA LEU A 20 10.41 -4.31 0.93
C LEU A 20 9.77 -3.92 -0.39
N ILE A 21 8.59 -3.31 -0.30
CA ILE A 21 7.86 -2.80 -1.45
C ILE A 21 7.87 -1.28 -1.38
N ASP A 22 8.14 -0.64 -2.52
CA ASP A 22 8.06 0.80 -2.64
C ASP A 22 6.61 1.31 -2.46
N GLU A 23 6.45 2.33 -1.61
CA GLU A 23 5.19 2.96 -1.24
C GLU A 23 4.67 3.94 -2.31
N TYR A 24 5.41 4.20 -3.40
CA TYR A 24 5.00 5.18 -4.40
C TYR A 24 3.52 5.03 -4.82
N LYS A 25 2.79 6.14 -4.66
CA LYS A 25 1.34 6.32 -4.93
C LYS A 25 0.36 5.39 -4.19
N THR A 26 0.81 4.49 -3.32
CA THR A 26 -0.09 3.49 -2.68
C THR A 26 -1.19 4.14 -1.82
N SER A 27 -0.92 5.26 -1.16
CA SER A 27 -1.92 5.97 -0.34
C SER A 27 -2.68 7.08 -1.07
N SER A 28 -2.37 7.32 -2.35
CA SER A 28 -2.98 8.37 -3.19
C SER A 28 -3.77 7.82 -4.37
N THR A 29 -3.76 6.51 -4.61
CA THR A 29 -4.46 5.86 -5.74
C THR A 29 -5.59 4.99 -5.25
N CYS A 30 -6.75 5.06 -5.90
CA CYS A 30 -7.94 4.33 -5.51
C CYS A 30 -7.75 2.82 -5.73
N PRO A 31 -7.92 1.98 -4.69
CA PRO A 31 -7.80 0.53 -4.84
C PRO A 31 -8.85 -0.09 -5.78
N THR A 32 -9.95 0.61 -6.08
CA THR A 32 -11.03 0.07 -6.91
C THR A 32 -10.94 0.56 -8.36
N CYS A 33 -10.86 1.88 -8.59
CA CYS A 33 -10.88 2.45 -9.95
C CYS A 33 -9.51 2.94 -10.45
N GLU A 34 -8.47 2.88 -9.61
CA GLU A 34 -7.09 3.23 -9.97
C GLU A 34 -6.84 4.70 -10.33
N ASP A 35 -7.85 5.56 -10.16
CA ASP A 35 -7.71 7.02 -10.21
C ASP A 35 -7.09 7.58 -8.93
N ASP A 36 -6.68 8.85 -9.00
CA ASP A 36 -6.17 9.56 -7.84
C ASP A 36 -7.26 9.83 -6.79
N ILE A 37 -6.83 9.80 -5.53
CA ILE A 37 -7.65 10.06 -4.35
C ILE A 37 -7.30 11.43 -3.79
N GLU A 38 -8.33 12.21 -3.47
CA GLU A 38 -8.20 13.47 -2.77
C GLU A 38 -7.97 13.25 -1.25
N GLN A 39 -6.84 13.71 -0.74
CA GLN A 39 -6.42 13.47 0.66
C GLN A 39 -6.74 14.61 1.64
N LYS A 40 -7.22 15.76 1.16
CA LYS A 40 -7.33 17.01 1.95
C LYS A 40 -8.74 17.61 1.96
N PHE A 41 -9.76 16.78 1.78
CA PHE A 41 -11.14 17.25 1.58
C PHE A 41 -11.89 17.58 2.89
N LYS A 42 -11.56 16.90 4.01
CA LYS A 42 -12.28 17.06 5.29
C LYS A 42 -11.45 17.84 6.32
N THR A 43 -12.09 18.82 6.95
CA THR A 43 -11.55 19.55 8.11
C THR A 43 -12.30 19.13 9.37
N ILE A 44 -11.59 18.90 10.46
CA ILE A 44 -12.14 18.51 11.76
C ILE A 44 -11.67 19.46 12.85
N LYS A 45 -12.40 19.52 13.98
CA LYS A 45 -11.89 20.16 15.20
C LYS A 45 -10.57 19.49 15.60
N ASN A 46 -9.60 20.27 16.05
CA ASN A 46 -8.28 19.75 16.39
C ASN A 46 -8.41 18.68 17.49
N PRO A 47 -8.02 17.42 17.21
CA PRO A 47 -8.14 16.34 18.18
C PRO A 47 -7.28 16.57 19.42
N ARG A 48 -6.27 17.46 19.35
CA ARG A 48 -5.39 17.83 20.47
C ARG A 48 -5.98 19.04 21.21
N PRO A 49 -6.61 18.86 22.39
CA PRO A 49 -7.35 19.95 23.05
C PRO A 49 -6.46 21.16 23.37
N HIS A 50 -5.25 20.93 23.87
CA HIS A 50 -4.27 21.98 24.19
C HIS A 50 -3.81 22.80 22.97
N LYS A 51 -4.02 22.32 21.73
CA LYS A 51 -3.67 23.07 20.51
C LYS A 51 -4.85 23.86 19.94
N ARG A 52 -6.07 23.69 20.45
CA ARG A 52 -7.28 24.30 19.90
C ARG A 52 -7.27 25.82 19.99
N ALA A 53 -6.67 26.40 21.03
CA ALA A 53 -6.56 27.85 21.19
C ALA A 53 -5.78 28.52 20.04
N LYS A 54 -4.73 27.86 19.52
CA LYS A 54 -3.93 28.37 18.40
C LYS A 54 -4.42 27.85 17.04
N ASN A 55 -4.81 26.58 16.99
CA ASN A 55 -5.24 25.88 15.78
C ASN A 55 -6.54 25.12 16.08
N PRO A 56 -7.71 25.78 15.98
CA PRO A 56 -8.99 25.19 16.38
C PRO A 56 -9.42 24.02 15.48
N THR A 57 -9.01 24.05 14.21
CA THR A 57 -9.35 23.05 13.20
C THR A 57 -8.12 22.55 12.47
N VAL A 58 -8.15 21.30 12.01
CA VAL A 58 -7.07 20.66 11.24
C VAL A 58 -7.64 19.83 10.10
N LYS A 59 -6.86 19.65 9.03
CA LYS A 59 -7.20 18.73 7.93
C LYS A 59 -7.12 17.29 8.41
N CYS A 60 -8.12 16.49 8.09
CA CYS A 60 -8.17 15.06 8.40
C CYS A 60 -7.35 14.29 7.35
N HIS A 61 -6.12 13.92 7.69
CA HIS A 61 -5.20 13.23 6.76
C HIS A 61 -5.43 11.72 6.63
N GLY A 62 -6.17 11.12 7.56
CA GLY A 62 -6.43 9.67 7.57
C GLY A 62 -7.63 9.25 6.73
N LEU A 63 -8.45 10.20 6.29
CA LEU A 63 -9.63 9.97 5.46
C LEU A 63 -9.41 10.56 4.08
N THR A 64 -9.59 9.76 3.04
CA THR A 64 -9.37 10.15 1.65
C THR A 64 -10.63 9.89 0.83
N ARG A 65 -10.84 10.67 -0.24
CA ARG A 65 -12.03 10.63 -1.08
C ARG A 65 -11.65 10.37 -2.54
N CYS A 66 -12.20 9.32 -3.14
CA CYS A 66 -12.02 9.08 -4.56
C CYS A 66 -12.80 10.12 -5.37
N GLY A 67 -12.13 10.79 -6.32
CA GLY A 67 -12.75 11.81 -7.17
C GLY A 67 -13.60 11.22 -8.30
N ASN A 68 -13.45 9.93 -8.62
CA ASN A 68 -14.20 9.30 -9.70
C ASN A 68 -15.63 8.96 -9.24
N VAL A 69 -16.60 9.66 -9.81
CA VAL A 69 -18.04 9.49 -9.56
C VAL A 69 -18.53 8.08 -9.94
N LYS A 70 -17.86 7.40 -10.88
CA LYS A 70 -18.18 6.01 -11.25
C LYS A 70 -17.67 4.98 -10.25
N CYS A 71 -16.75 5.35 -9.35
CA CYS A 71 -16.16 4.45 -8.37
C CYS A 71 -17.14 4.04 -7.25
N SER A 72 -18.22 4.81 -7.06
CA SER A 72 -19.30 4.45 -6.14
C SER A 72 -20.64 4.90 -6.75
N LYS A 73 -21.65 4.03 -6.67
CA LYS A 73 -22.96 4.18 -7.34
C LYS A 73 -23.69 5.44 -6.84
N ASN A 74 -23.42 6.59 -7.46
CA ASN A 74 -23.99 7.93 -7.20
C ASN A 74 -23.49 8.66 -5.95
N GLU A 75 -22.40 8.19 -5.32
CA GLU A 75 -21.74 8.88 -4.18
C GLU A 75 -20.22 8.81 -4.30
N TYR A 76 -19.50 9.65 -3.54
CA TYR A 76 -18.04 9.55 -3.47
C TYR A 76 -17.61 8.35 -2.62
N LYS A 77 -16.70 7.52 -3.15
CA LYS A 77 -16.07 6.45 -2.35
C LYS A 77 -15.07 7.04 -1.37
N LEU A 78 -15.27 6.78 -0.07
CA LEU A 78 -14.34 7.15 0.98
C LEU A 78 -13.42 5.98 1.34
N TRP A 79 -12.17 6.30 1.65
CA TRP A 79 -11.16 5.35 2.09
C TRP A 79 -10.49 5.83 3.37
N ASN A 80 -10.25 4.89 4.29
CA ASN A 80 -9.17 5.08 5.24
C ASN A 80 -7.85 5.03 4.44
N ARG A 81 -6.97 6.01 4.65
CA ARG A 81 -5.71 6.16 3.91
C ARG A 81 -4.82 4.93 4.02
N ASP A 82 -4.71 4.37 5.22
CA ASP A 82 -3.86 3.21 5.49
C ASP A 82 -4.46 1.95 4.86
N LEU A 83 -5.78 1.81 4.90
CA LEU A 83 -6.47 0.71 4.21
C LEU A 83 -6.26 0.77 2.70
N ALA A 84 -6.36 1.96 2.10
CA ALA A 84 -6.07 2.13 0.67
C ALA A 84 -4.63 1.73 0.33
N ALA A 85 -3.66 2.15 1.15
CA ALA A 85 -2.26 1.77 0.98
C ALA A 85 -2.05 0.25 1.03
N VAL A 86 -2.62 -0.43 2.03
CA VAL A 86 -2.51 -1.89 2.19
C VAL A 86 -3.13 -2.64 1.00
N LEU A 87 -4.30 -2.22 0.53
CA LEU A 87 -4.94 -2.82 -0.65
C LEU A 87 -4.09 -2.66 -1.91
N ASN A 88 -3.47 -1.49 -2.10
CA ASN A 88 -2.55 -1.27 -3.21
C ASN A 88 -1.25 -2.05 -3.07
N PHE A 89 -0.69 -2.22 -1.86
CA PHE A 89 0.44 -3.12 -1.63
C PHE A 89 0.11 -4.57 -2.01
N ARG A 90 -1.10 -5.04 -1.67
CA ARG A 90 -1.57 -6.36 -2.09
C ARG A 90 -1.62 -6.46 -3.61
N LYS A 91 -2.16 -5.48 -4.33
CA LYS A 91 -2.18 -5.45 -5.80
C LYS A 91 -0.77 -5.52 -6.40
N ILE A 92 0.16 -4.74 -5.87
CA ILE A 92 1.57 -4.77 -6.30
C ILE A 92 2.17 -6.15 -6.10
N LEU A 93 1.97 -6.75 -4.93
CA LEU A 93 2.50 -8.08 -4.63
C LEU A 93 1.94 -9.15 -5.57
N MET A 94 0.64 -9.13 -5.86
CA MET A 94 0.02 -10.08 -6.79
C MET A 94 0.56 -9.89 -8.21
N SER A 95 0.61 -8.64 -8.70
CA SER A 95 1.13 -8.34 -10.03
C SER A 95 2.60 -8.71 -10.20
N LEU A 96 3.42 -8.52 -9.16
CA LEU A 96 4.82 -8.97 -9.16
C LEU A 96 4.94 -10.49 -9.20
N ARG A 97 4.05 -11.23 -8.53
CA ARG A 97 4.03 -12.70 -8.56
C ARG A 97 3.60 -13.24 -9.92
N GLU A 98 2.60 -12.62 -10.54
CA GLU A 98 2.01 -13.09 -11.79
C GLU A 98 2.81 -12.65 -13.02
N THR A 99 3.26 -11.40 -13.06
CA THR A 99 3.83 -10.77 -14.25
C THR A 99 5.27 -10.29 -14.07
N GLY A 100 5.79 -10.29 -12.84
CA GLY A 100 7.10 -9.72 -12.51
C GLY A 100 7.16 -8.20 -12.59
N LYS A 101 6.03 -7.51 -12.83
CA LYS A 101 5.95 -6.07 -13.04
C LYS A 101 5.05 -5.42 -11.99
N ARG A 102 5.26 -4.12 -11.77
CA ARG A 102 4.39 -3.31 -10.92
C ARG A 102 3.23 -2.75 -11.75
N PRO A 103 1.99 -2.68 -11.22
CA PRO A 103 0.86 -2.11 -11.94
C PRO A 103 1.12 -0.66 -12.37
N VAL A 104 0.77 -0.32 -13.60
CA VAL A 104 1.03 0.99 -14.22
C VAL A 104 0.54 2.18 -13.36
N PRO A 105 -0.68 2.17 -12.78
CA PRO A 105 -1.16 3.31 -11.96
C PRO A 105 -0.29 3.58 -10.72
N LEU A 106 0.43 2.56 -10.26
CA LEU A 106 1.29 2.61 -9.09
C LEU A 106 2.77 2.71 -9.47
N LEU A 107 3.12 2.76 -10.75
CA LEU A 107 4.50 2.82 -11.21
C LEU A 107 5.06 4.25 -11.07
N GLU A 108 6.30 4.37 -10.61
CA GLU A 108 7.05 5.60 -10.79
C GLU A 108 7.35 5.79 -12.28
N THR A 109 7.05 6.98 -12.82
CA THR A 109 7.43 7.37 -14.19
C THR A 109 8.96 7.41 -14.41
N LYS A 110 9.74 7.19 -13.36
CA LYS A 110 11.20 7.10 -13.37
C LYS A 110 11.71 5.77 -12.82
N CYS A 111 11.16 4.64 -13.24
CA CYS A 111 11.78 3.36 -12.93
C CYS A 111 13.12 3.19 -13.69
N LYS A 112 14.23 3.63 -13.08
CA LYS A 112 15.53 2.98 -13.30
C LYS A 112 15.42 1.61 -12.66
N PHE A 113 15.27 0.59 -13.49
CA PHE A 113 15.42 -0.81 -13.09
C PHE A 113 16.76 -0.94 -12.35
N ILE A 114 16.74 -1.10 -11.02
CA ILE A 114 17.90 -1.58 -10.28
C ILE A 114 17.69 -3.08 -10.14
N PRO A 115 18.32 -3.91 -10.99
CA PRO A 115 18.34 -5.34 -10.74
C PRO A 115 19.20 -5.53 -9.50
N SER A 116 18.60 -5.63 -8.32
CA SER A 116 19.26 -6.37 -7.27
C SER A 116 19.41 -7.78 -7.82
N LYS A 117 20.65 -8.27 -7.93
CA LYS A 117 21.04 -9.63 -8.32
C LYS A 117 20.51 -10.71 -7.35
N LEU A 118 19.24 -10.65 -6.97
CA LEU A 118 18.51 -11.82 -6.49
C LEU A 118 17.71 -12.32 -7.66
N SER A 119 18.42 -13.09 -8.49
CA SER A 119 17.80 -14.08 -9.36
C SER A 119 16.67 -14.74 -8.58
N LEU A 120 15.44 -14.54 -9.06
CA LEU A 120 14.34 -15.48 -8.85
C LEU A 120 14.78 -16.81 -9.47
N ARG A 121 15.66 -17.53 -8.78
CA ARG A 121 15.79 -18.97 -8.99
C ARG A 121 14.52 -19.55 -8.41
N LEU A 122 13.55 -19.78 -9.30
CA LEU A 122 12.64 -20.90 -9.14
C LEU A 122 13.52 -22.14 -8.93
N PHE A 123 13.72 -22.56 -7.69
CA PHE A 123 14.01 -23.94 -7.43
C PHE A 123 12.67 -24.64 -7.27
N HIS A 124 12.34 -25.46 -8.26
CA HIS A 124 11.47 -26.60 -8.07
C HIS A 124 12.00 -27.40 -6.89
N ALA A 125 11.29 -27.36 -5.76
CA ALA A 125 11.31 -28.43 -4.79
C ALA A 125 9.86 -28.91 -4.72
N GLY A 126 9.61 -30.09 -5.28
CA GLY A 126 8.29 -30.61 -5.56
C GLY A 126 7.42 -30.67 -4.31
N LYS A 127 6.42 -29.80 -4.26
CA LYS A 127 5.21 -30.00 -3.48
C LYS A 127 4.03 -29.76 -4.40
N ASN A 128 3.22 -30.80 -4.53
CA ASN A 128 2.04 -30.84 -5.36
C ASN A 128 1.12 -29.65 -5.06
N LEU A 129 0.51 -29.12 -6.12
CA LEU A 129 -0.37 -27.96 -6.14
C LEU A 129 -1.69 -28.16 -5.34
N SER A 130 -1.86 -29.30 -4.68
CA SER A 130 -3.04 -29.66 -3.89
C SER A 130 -2.93 -29.38 -2.39
N GLU A 131 -1.75 -29.06 -1.84
CA GLU A 131 -1.57 -28.86 -0.38
C GLU A 131 -1.64 -27.41 0.10
N LEU A 132 -1.70 -26.41 -0.79
CA LEU A 132 -1.76 -24.99 -0.39
C LEU A 132 -3.17 -24.45 -0.18
N ALA A 133 -4.21 -25.28 -0.36
CA ALA A 133 -5.60 -24.89 -0.17
C ALA A 133 -6.10 -24.97 1.29
N SER A 134 -5.26 -25.40 2.25
CA SER A 134 -5.68 -25.64 3.64
C SER A 134 -5.12 -24.67 4.69
N VAL A 135 -4.55 -23.53 4.29
CA VAL A 135 -4.01 -22.52 5.25
C VAL A 135 -4.63 -21.13 5.08
N PHE A 136 -5.86 -21.05 4.60
CA PHE A 136 -6.71 -19.87 4.79
C PHE A 136 -8.11 -20.28 5.24
#